data_AF-A0A957P987-F1
#
_entry.id   AF-A0A957P987-F1
#
_cell.length_a   1.000
_cell.length_b   1.000
_cell.length_c   1.000
_cell.angle_alpha   90.00
_cell.angle_beta   90.00
_cell.angle_gamma   90.00
#
_symmetry.space_group_name_H-M   'P 1'
#
loop_
_entity.id
_entity.type
_entity.pdbx_description
1 polymer ?
#
loop_
_entity_poly.entity_id
_entity_poly.type
_entity_poly.pdbx_seq_one_letter_code
_entity_poly.pdbx_strand_id
1 'polypeptide(L)' 'RNPPPGCIFQERCPHVMDVCRSVRPPLKEYKPGQMAACHLYEE' A
#
# COMPACT_ATOMS: atom_id res chain seq x y z
N ARG A 1 -10.79 -0.66 -16.04
CA ARG A 1 -9.49 -0.21 -15.47
C ARG A 1 -8.72 -1.46 -15.12
N ASN A 2 -7.51 -1.64 -15.67
CA ASN A 2 -6.62 -2.71 -15.26
C ASN A 2 -5.79 -2.18 -14.08
N PRO A 3 -6.08 -2.57 -12.82
CA PRO A 3 -5.29 -2.11 -11.68
C PRO A 3 -3.86 -2.65 -11.82
N PRO A 4 -2.84 -1.90 -11.36
CA PRO A 4 -1.48 -2.41 -11.38
C PRO A 4 -1.36 -3.65 -10.46
N PRO A 5 -0.33 -4.48 -10.69
CA PRO A 5 -0.17 -5.75 -9.96
C PRO A 5 0.04 -5.51 -8.46
N GLY A 6 0.80 -4.49 -8.08
CA GLY A 6 1.01 -4.08 -6.69
C GLY A 6 -0.06 -3.11 -6.14
N CYS A 7 0.38 -2.16 -5.31
CA CYS A 7 -0.44 -1.11 -4.74
C CYS A 7 -1.13 -0.27 -5.84
N ILE A 8 -2.44 -0.10 -5.71
CA ILE A 8 -3.25 0.69 -6.66
C ILE A 8 -2.89 2.18 -6.67
N PHE A 9 -2.21 2.65 -5.62
CA PHE A 9 -1.77 4.03 -5.48
C PHE A 9 -0.34 4.27 -5.97
N GLN A 10 0.36 3.25 -6.50
CA GLN A 10 1.78 3.34 -6.83
C GLN A 10 2.15 4.47 -7.81
N GLU A 11 1.25 4.87 -8.71
CA GLU A 11 1.50 5.95 -9.68
C GLU A 11 1.24 7.35 -9.10
N ARG A 12 0.57 7.45 -7.95
CA ARG A 12 0.18 8.74 -7.33
C ARG A 12 0.71 8.93 -5.90
N CYS A 13 1.29 7.89 -5.30
CA CYS A 13 1.79 7.93 -3.94
C CYS A 13 3.16 8.63 -3.89
N PRO A 14 3.35 9.69 -3.09
CA PRO A 14 4.65 10.36 -2.93
C PRO A 14 5.67 9.49 -2.17
N HIS A 15 5.22 8.45 -1.47
CA HIS A 15 6.05 7.49 -0.72
C HIS A 15 6.10 6.12 -1.41
N VAL A 16 5.94 6.06 -2.73
CA VAL A 16 6.02 4.79 -3.46
C VAL A 16 7.41 4.16 -3.31
N MET A 17 7.43 2.86 -3.03
CA MET A 17 8.63 2.04 -2.92
C MET A 17 8.56 0.91 -3.96
N ASP A 18 9.66 0.22 -4.22
CA ASP A 18 9.70 -0.87 -5.20
C ASP A 18 8.71 -2.00 -4.86
N VAL A 19 8.56 -2.32 -3.57
CA VAL A 19 7.56 -3.29 -3.08
C VAL A 19 6.13 -2.89 -3.48
N CYS A 20 5.81 -1.59 -3.50
CA CYS A 20 4.49 -1.10 -3.88
C CYS A 20 4.15 -1.37 -5.35
N ARG A 21 5.14 -1.59 -6.21
CA ARG A 21 4.92 -1.87 -7.64
C ARG A 21 4.59 -3.34 -7.90
N SER A 22 5.17 -4.22 -7.08
CA SER A 22 5.12 -5.68 -7.25
C SER A 22 4.13 -6.38 -6.32
N VAL A 23 3.89 -5.84 -5.12
CA VAL A 23 3.10 -6.47 -4.07
C VAL A 23 1.94 -5.56 -3.66
N ARG A 24 0.78 -6.17 -3.39
CA ARG A 24 -0.35 -5.46 -2.79
C ARG A 24 -0.17 -5.42 -1.28
N PRO A 25 -0.25 -4.24 -0.65
CA PRO A 25 -0.11 -4.16 0.79
C PRO A 25 -1.28 -4.86 1.49
N PRO A 26 -1.01 -5.64 2.55
CA PRO A 26 -2.08 -6.22 3.36
C PRO A 26 -2.84 -5.12 4.11
N LEU A 27 -4.15 -5.29 4.29
CA LEU A 27 -4.93 -4.42 5.16
C LEU A 27 -4.60 -4.74 6.61
N LYS A 28 -3.95 -3.80 7.31
CA LYS A 28 -3.54 -3.95 8.71
C LYS A 28 -4.03 -2.77 9.54
N GLU A 29 -4.20 -2.99 10.83
CA GLU A 29 -4.42 -1.91 11.78
C GLU A 29 -3.09 -1.23 12.10
N TYR A 30 -3.02 0.09 11.92
CA TYR A 30 -1.79 0.87 12.20
C TYR A 30 -1.97 1.86 13.36
N LYS A 31 -3.22 2.13 13.73
CA LYS A 31 -3.61 2.84 14.95
C LYS A 31 -4.91 2.23 15.47
N PRO A 32 -5.22 2.31 16.77
CA PRO A 32 -6.47 1.80 17.32
C PRO A 32 -7.70 2.32 16.53
N GLY A 33 -8.43 1.39 15.91
CA GLY A 33 -9.61 1.66 15.07
C GLY A 33 -9.31 2.21 13.67
N GLN A 34 -8.05 2.26 13.24
CA GLN A 34 -7.64 2.73 11.90
C GLN A 34 -6.88 1.64 11.16
N MET A 35 -7.46 1.20 10.05
CA MET A 35 -6.85 0.23 9.15
C MET A 35 -6.25 0.94 7.93
N ALA A 36 -5.08 0.49 7.49
CA ALA A 36 -4.44 0.93 6.27
C ALA A 36 -3.88 -0.27 5.50
N ALA A 37 -4.04 -0.24 4.18
CA ALA A 37 -3.33 -1.12 3.28
C ALA A 37 -2.14 -0.35 2.70
N CYS A 38 -1.07 -0.22 3.49
CA CYS A 38 0.12 0.55 3.12
C CYS A 38 1.38 -0.15 3.61
N HIS A 39 2.37 -0.33 2.72
CA HIS A 39 3.69 -0.86 3.08
C HIS A 39 4.50 0.10 3.97
N LEU A 40 4.16 1.40 4.00
CA LEU A 40 4.83 2.38 4.87
C LEU A 40 4.52 2.17 6.36
N TYR A 41 3.38 1.55 6.65
CA TYR A 41 2.92 1.28 8.02
C TYR A 41 2.99 -0.21 8.35
N GLU A 42 3.90 -0.95 7.69
CA GLU A 42 4.31 -2.26 8.18
C GLU A 42 5.15 -2.04 9.45
N GLU A 43 4.58 -2.37 10.60
CA GLU A 43 5.33 -2.60 11.85
C GLU A 43 6.41 -3.68 11.66
#